data_AF-A0A2D0N4S2-F1
#
_entry.id   AF-A0A2D0N4S2-F1
#
_cell.length_a   1.000
_cell.length_b   1.000
_cell.length_c   1.000
_cell.angle_alpha   90.00
_cell.angle_beta   90.00
_cell.angle_gamma   90.00
#
_symmetry.space_group_name_H-M   'P 1'
#
loop_
_entity.id
_entity.type
_entity.pdbx_description
1 polymer ?
#
loop_
_entity_poly.entity_id
_entity_poly.type
_entity_poly.pdbx_seq_one_letter_code
_entity_poly.pdbx_strand_id
1 'polypeptide(L)'
;MTPILQLKQVLHLGLIDEQNAAAFEAQREDYFKRYHERFWGLVGSSTRKKFRGEGSDEWVSPRSIPGDDVKNLQTFLKKRGFMPGARVDGVYGYWTLASVRLFQEYVRTVEGLAEIGIPDGRVGSGTHRHMMRWEEQDLYCKWGPDQREDDNGHFAWTQTSPEYDLWMEVLPKIRDQYLEALSGLSGPAEELSLLQLQELNDFDKPSDSRKVADWSFDPKDIHLIGLRCNHEVGLSNRGNDDLFILLMNGMVFKFWGSTDPKPASSKANEPYLVEGQHKYRLSWHKVTAANKVYKALVPYQHGVLVFRDWNGDDALSEDDIRKGLKFNPTGIAELSNPNSTINIHWTSDGRSNWSAGCQVISGRSYVNQDGKLIDCSKFSAGSYSQLSNVSTPGVSHNRGAYTFISDFVFAYAPPGIDYVVYTLGRDEHLEKLADPNLLSTLANQNVLEHLIAENETGQDWVKNLLSIMKDPGNAVV
;
A
#
# COMPACT_ATOMS: atom_id res chain seq x y z
N MET A 1 25.58 -28.50 8.48
CA MET A 1 24.81 -27.49 9.23
C MET A 1 23.48 -28.11 9.64
N THR A 2 23.04 -27.95 10.89
CA THR A 2 21.71 -28.41 11.33
C THR A 2 20.64 -27.65 10.56
N PRO A 3 19.61 -28.33 9.98
CA PRO A 3 18.59 -27.62 9.22
C PRO A 3 17.77 -26.70 10.15
N ILE A 4 17.46 -25.50 9.69
CA ILE A 4 16.61 -24.54 10.41
C ILE A 4 15.21 -25.12 10.60
N LEU A 5 14.69 -25.79 9.56
CA LEU A 5 13.37 -26.42 9.55
C LEU A 5 13.52 -27.93 9.27
N GLN A 6 12.73 -28.75 9.95
CA GLN A 6 12.67 -30.20 9.68
C GLN A 6 11.69 -30.56 8.55
N LEU A 7 10.86 -29.60 8.12
CA LEU A 7 9.90 -29.66 7.01
C LEU A 7 9.27 -31.04 6.78
N LYS A 8 8.37 -31.44 7.69
CA LYS A 8 7.50 -32.62 7.47
C LYS A 8 6.39 -32.35 6.45
N GLN A 9 6.12 -31.08 6.16
CA GLN A 9 5.15 -30.58 5.20
C GLN A 9 5.52 -29.15 4.82
N VAL A 10 4.92 -28.62 3.74
CA VAL A 10 5.04 -27.20 3.38
C VAL A 10 4.36 -26.35 4.44
N LEU A 11 5.04 -25.34 4.96
CA LEU A 11 4.43 -24.40 5.90
C LEU A 11 3.64 -23.33 5.15
N HIS A 12 2.47 -22.97 5.67
CA HIS A 12 1.59 -21.95 5.10
C HIS A 12 0.66 -21.38 6.18
N LEU A 13 -0.14 -20.38 5.80
CA LEU A 13 -1.16 -19.76 6.66
C LEU A 13 -2.02 -20.81 7.38
N GLY A 14 -2.23 -20.62 8.68
CA GLY A 14 -3.11 -21.45 9.52
C GLY A 14 -2.44 -22.60 10.26
N LEU A 15 -1.15 -22.87 10.02
CA LEU A 15 -0.43 -23.89 10.77
C LEU A 15 0.04 -23.37 12.13
N ILE A 16 -0.03 -24.22 13.15
CA ILE A 16 0.34 -23.90 14.53
C ILE A 16 1.21 -25.02 15.09
N ASP A 17 2.34 -24.69 15.71
CA ASP A 17 3.19 -25.67 16.39
C ASP A 17 2.43 -26.35 17.54
N GLU A 18 2.61 -27.65 17.72
CA GLU A 18 1.81 -28.46 18.67
C GLU A 18 1.84 -27.94 20.10
N GLN A 19 2.98 -27.42 20.53
CA GLN A 19 3.19 -26.87 21.87
C GLN A 19 2.41 -25.56 22.08
N ASN A 20 2.03 -24.88 21.00
CA ASN A 20 1.35 -23.59 21.01
C ASN A 20 -0.15 -23.71 20.74
N ALA A 21 -0.63 -24.87 20.28
CA ALA A 21 -2.02 -25.08 19.88
C ALA A 21 -3.03 -24.82 21.01
N ALA A 22 -2.77 -25.31 22.23
CA ALA A 22 -3.66 -25.12 23.38
C ALA A 22 -3.76 -23.63 23.78
N ALA A 23 -2.63 -22.92 23.80
CA ALA A 23 -2.59 -21.50 24.10
C ALA A 23 -3.31 -20.66 23.03
N PHE A 24 -3.13 -21.00 21.75
CA PHE A 24 -3.85 -20.36 20.65
C PHE A 24 -5.36 -20.58 20.77
N GLU A 25 -5.81 -21.81 21.03
CA GLU A 25 -7.26 -22.09 21.12
C GLU A 25 -7.92 -21.32 22.27
N ALA A 26 -7.23 -21.18 23.41
CA ALA A 26 -7.70 -20.38 24.55
C ALA A 26 -7.88 -18.89 24.22
N GLN A 27 -7.12 -18.36 23.24
CA GLN A 27 -7.15 -16.94 22.83
C GLN A 27 -7.72 -16.73 21.43
N ARG A 28 -8.27 -17.77 20.80
CA ARG A 28 -8.60 -17.79 19.37
C ARG A 28 -9.59 -16.70 18.99
N GLU A 29 -10.57 -16.45 19.85
CA GLU A 29 -11.56 -15.41 19.61
C GLU A 29 -10.93 -14.02 19.58
N ASP A 30 -10.14 -13.69 20.61
CA ASP A 30 -9.45 -12.40 20.71
C ASP A 30 -8.43 -12.20 19.59
N TYR A 31 -7.71 -13.28 19.22
CA TYR A 31 -6.80 -13.28 18.09
C TYR A 31 -7.51 -12.82 16.81
N PHE A 32 -8.62 -13.48 16.45
CA PHE A 32 -9.32 -13.14 15.21
C PHE A 32 -10.11 -11.84 15.31
N LYS A 33 -10.66 -11.48 16.47
CA LYS A 33 -11.40 -10.23 16.66
C LYS A 33 -10.54 -9.01 16.33
N ARG A 34 -9.25 -9.05 16.68
CA ARG A 34 -8.27 -8.01 16.32
C ARG A 34 -8.15 -7.81 14.82
N TYR A 35 -8.15 -8.89 14.04
CA TYR A 35 -7.96 -8.80 12.59
C TYR A 35 -9.26 -8.64 11.82
N HIS A 36 -10.39 -9.13 12.34
CA HIS A 36 -11.65 -9.30 11.60
C HIS A 36 -12.75 -8.32 12.02
N GLU A 37 -12.40 -7.27 12.76
CA GLU A 37 -13.35 -6.30 13.33
C GLU A 37 -14.44 -5.86 12.32
N ARG A 38 -14.03 -5.45 11.11
CA ARG A 38 -14.93 -4.95 10.05
C ARG A 38 -15.97 -5.96 9.55
N PHE A 39 -15.76 -7.25 9.77
CA PHE A 39 -16.71 -8.28 9.33
C PHE A 39 -17.10 -9.27 10.42
N TRP A 40 -16.73 -8.99 11.67
CA TRP A 40 -16.97 -9.87 12.82
C TRP A 40 -18.45 -10.18 13.02
N GLY A 41 -19.31 -9.20 12.77
CA GLY A 41 -20.78 -9.32 12.82
C GLY A 41 -21.44 -9.74 11.49
N LEU A 42 -20.68 -9.77 10.39
CA LEU A 42 -21.21 -10.06 9.05
C LEU A 42 -21.03 -11.54 8.66
N VAL A 43 -20.07 -12.21 9.28
CA VAL A 43 -19.66 -13.57 8.96
C VAL A 43 -19.99 -14.49 10.13
N GLY A 44 -20.48 -15.70 9.83
CA GLY A 44 -20.85 -16.70 10.84
C GLY A 44 -19.70 -17.01 11.82
N SER A 45 -20.06 -17.34 13.07
CA SER A 45 -19.12 -17.53 14.18
C SER A 45 -18.02 -18.57 13.90
N SER A 46 -18.33 -19.63 13.15
CA SER A 46 -17.37 -20.66 12.75
C SER A 46 -16.36 -20.18 11.70
N THR A 47 -16.76 -19.26 10.83
CA THR A 47 -15.92 -18.73 9.74
C THR A 47 -15.06 -17.57 10.21
N ARG A 48 -15.60 -16.64 11.03
CA ARG A 48 -14.83 -15.50 11.55
C ARG A 48 -13.66 -15.91 12.46
N LYS A 49 -13.62 -17.16 12.91
CA LYS A 49 -12.53 -17.79 13.69
C LYS A 49 -11.57 -18.64 12.83
N LYS A 50 -11.49 -18.36 11.53
CA LYS A 50 -10.55 -18.96 10.57
C LYS A 50 -9.73 -17.86 9.92
N PHE A 51 -8.52 -18.17 9.47
CA PHE A 51 -7.74 -17.19 8.72
C PHE A 51 -8.38 -16.94 7.36
N ARG A 52 -8.44 -15.68 6.96
CA ARG A 52 -8.85 -15.27 5.62
C ARG A 52 -7.64 -15.39 4.69
N GLY A 53 -7.72 -16.30 3.72
CA GLY A 53 -6.68 -16.46 2.71
C GLY A 53 -6.80 -15.45 1.58
N GLU A 54 -6.11 -15.71 0.48
CA GLU A 54 -6.08 -14.81 -0.69
C GLU A 54 -7.02 -15.24 -1.80
N GLY A 55 -7.27 -16.54 -1.90
CA GLY A 55 -8.10 -17.05 -2.98
C GLY A 55 -9.58 -16.67 -2.81
N SER A 56 -10.33 -16.91 -3.87
CA SER A 56 -11.76 -16.63 -3.91
C SER A 56 -12.49 -17.40 -2.80
N ASP A 57 -12.98 -16.64 -1.82
CA ASP A 57 -13.63 -17.15 -0.61
C ASP A 57 -12.79 -18.12 0.24
N GLU A 58 -11.46 -17.96 0.26
CA GLU A 58 -10.57 -18.83 1.03
C GLU A 58 -10.66 -18.56 2.54
N TRP A 59 -11.04 -19.60 3.31
CA TRP A 59 -11.00 -19.60 4.77
C TRP A 59 -10.21 -20.80 5.30
N VAL A 60 -9.09 -20.52 5.95
CA VAL A 60 -8.14 -21.53 6.42
C VAL A 60 -8.35 -21.80 7.90
N SER A 61 -8.77 -23.03 8.21
CA SER A 61 -8.90 -23.48 9.60
C SER A 61 -7.52 -23.57 10.26
N PRO A 62 -7.35 -23.04 11.49
CA PRO A 62 -6.16 -23.28 12.28
C PRO A 62 -5.93 -24.78 12.48
N ARG A 63 -4.69 -25.25 12.30
CA ARG A 63 -4.34 -26.67 12.40
C ARG A 63 -3.00 -26.85 13.10
N SER A 64 -2.99 -27.71 14.13
CA SER A 64 -1.77 -28.11 14.83
C SER A 64 -0.86 -28.98 13.95
N ILE A 65 0.44 -28.78 14.08
CA ILE A 65 1.50 -29.54 13.39
C ILE A 65 2.56 -29.98 14.42
N PRO A 66 3.18 -31.17 14.26
CA PRO A 66 4.19 -31.63 15.21
C PRO A 66 5.49 -30.83 15.10
N GLY A 67 6.19 -30.63 16.22
CA GLY A 67 7.43 -29.86 16.26
C GLY A 67 7.24 -28.35 16.41
N ASP A 68 8.27 -27.59 16.02
CA ASP A 68 8.46 -26.16 16.25
C ASP A 68 8.88 -25.39 14.98
N ASP A 69 8.57 -25.96 13.80
CA ASP A 69 8.97 -25.42 12.50
C ASP A 69 8.42 -24.00 12.27
N VAL A 70 7.21 -23.66 12.76
CA VAL A 70 6.67 -22.30 12.61
C VAL A 70 7.45 -21.31 13.48
N LYS A 71 7.76 -21.67 14.72
CA LYS A 71 8.55 -20.85 15.63
C LYS A 71 9.99 -20.67 15.12
N ASN A 72 10.60 -21.71 14.55
CA ASN A 72 11.93 -21.63 13.94
C ASN A 72 11.94 -20.71 12.71
N LEU A 73 10.91 -20.79 11.86
CA LEU A 73 10.69 -19.86 10.75
C LEU A 73 10.55 -18.41 11.25
N GLN A 74 9.69 -18.16 12.23
CA GLN A 74 9.49 -16.82 12.80
C GLN A 74 10.79 -16.27 13.41
N THR A 75 11.55 -17.13 14.09
CA THR A 75 12.85 -16.76 14.67
C THR A 75 13.84 -16.36 13.58
N PHE A 76 13.94 -17.13 12.50
CA PHE A 76 14.76 -16.78 11.34
C PHE A 76 14.33 -15.43 10.74
N LEU A 77 13.05 -15.27 10.41
CA LEU A 77 12.54 -14.04 9.78
C LEU A 77 12.80 -12.82 10.66
N LYS A 78 12.60 -12.95 11.98
CA LYS A 78 12.85 -11.86 12.94
C LYS A 78 14.35 -11.54 13.04
N LYS A 79 15.20 -12.56 13.18
CA LYS A 79 16.66 -12.39 13.22
C LYS A 79 17.20 -11.70 11.97
N ARG A 80 16.61 -12.00 10.80
CA ARG A 80 17.07 -11.52 9.49
C ARG A 80 16.39 -10.22 9.03
N GLY A 81 15.56 -9.60 9.88
CA GLY A 81 14.96 -8.29 9.64
C GLY A 81 13.60 -8.30 8.93
N PHE A 82 13.05 -9.44 8.52
CA PHE A 82 11.74 -9.53 7.85
C PHE A 82 10.52 -9.46 8.76
N MET A 83 10.76 -9.50 10.07
CA MET A 83 9.72 -9.63 11.07
C MET A 83 9.95 -8.74 12.32
N PRO A 84 10.25 -7.43 12.17
CA PRO A 84 10.79 -6.60 13.27
C PRO A 84 9.84 -6.41 14.46
N GLY A 85 8.54 -6.21 14.20
CA GLY A 85 7.50 -5.94 15.20
C GLY A 85 6.69 -7.14 15.73
N ALA A 86 6.84 -8.36 15.20
CA ALA A 86 5.98 -9.48 15.62
C ALA A 86 6.55 -10.45 16.65
N ARG A 87 5.61 -11.23 17.15
CA ARG A 87 5.77 -12.28 18.14
C ARG A 87 6.22 -13.57 17.47
N VAL A 88 7.13 -14.26 18.16
CA VAL A 88 7.54 -15.62 17.84
C VAL A 88 6.66 -16.55 18.68
N ASP A 89 5.45 -16.82 18.19
CA ASP A 89 4.36 -17.46 18.92
C ASP A 89 3.99 -18.85 18.40
N GLY A 90 4.69 -19.36 17.38
CA GLY A 90 4.42 -20.65 16.75
C GLY A 90 3.12 -20.69 15.93
N VAL A 91 2.52 -19.54 15.63
CA VAL A 91 1.30 -19.42 14.81
C VAL A 91 1.65 -18.84 13.45
N TYR A 92 1.42 -19.61 12.38
CA TYR A 92 1.57 -19.13 11.01
C TYR A 92 0.34 -18.29 10.63
N GLY A 93 0.29 -17.09 11.19
CA GLY A 93 -0.78 -16.12 10.97
C GLY A 93 -0.47 -15.11 9.86
N TYR A 94 -1.23 -14.02 9.82
CA TYR A 94 -1.10 -12.98 8.79
C TYR A 94 0.29 -12.33 8.76
N TRP A 95 0.92 -12.16 9.92
CA TRP A 95 2.22 -11.50 10.01
C TRP A 95 3.34 -12.41 9.49
N THR A 96 3.32 -13.71 9.87
CA THR A 96 4.21 -14.72 9.30
C THR A 96 4.03 -14.84 7.79
N LEU A 97 2.79 -14.81 7.28
CA LEU A 97 2.50 -14.85 5.84
C LEU A 97 3.14 -13.66 5.10
N ALA A 98 2.93 -12.44 5.59
CA ALA A 98 3.51 -11.24 5.02
C ALA A 98 5.05 -11.29 5.05
N SER A 99 5.64 -11.64 6.19
CA SER A 99 7.11 -11.73 6.34
C SER A 99 7.74 -12.78 5.43
N VAL A 100 7.10 -13.94 5.21
CA VAL A 100 7.60 -14.94 4.26
C VAL A 100 7.56 -14.43 2.83
N ARG A 101 6.48 -13.75 2.43
CA ARG A 101 6.38 -13.14 1.10
C ARG A 101 7.43 -12.07 0.88
N LEU A 102 7.69 -11.25 1.89
CA LEU A 102 8.73 -10.23 1.83
C LEU A 102 10.12 -10.88 1.73
N PHE A 103 10.39 -11.97 2.45
CA PHE A 103 11.64 -12.72 2.27
C PHE A 103 11.77 -13.28 0.84
N GLN A 104 10.72 -13.91 0.33
CA GLN A 104 10.68 -14.43 -1.04
C GLN A 104 10.89 -13.31 -2.07
N GLU A 105 10.24 -12.17 -1.88
CA GLU A 105 10.35 -11.01 -2.75
C GLU A 105 11.75 -10.39 -2.69
N TYR A 106 12.37 -10.30 -1.52
CA TYR A 106 13.73 -9.76 -1.37
C TYR A 106 14.75 -10.58 -2.15
N VAL A 107 14.74 -11.91 -1.95
CA VAL A 107 15.63 -12.83 -2.67
C VAL A 107 15.41 -12.72 -4.19
N ARG A 108 14.15 -12.62 -4.63
CA ARG A 108 13.80 -12.50 -6.05
C ARG A 108 14.25 -11.17 -6.67
N THR A 109 14.08 -10.06 -5.96
CA THR A 109 14.15 -8.70 -6.55
C THR A 109 15.45 -7.99 -6.25
N VAL A 110 15.92 -8.06 -5.00
CA VAL A 110 17.14 -7.41 -4.52
C VAL A 110 18.35 -8.28 -4.83
N GLU A 111 18.27 -9.59 -4.55
CA GLU A 111 19.38 -10.52 -4.88
C GLU A 111 19.31 -11.02 -6.33
N GLY A 112 18.17 -10.86 -7.01
CA GLY A 112 17.98 -11.30 -8.40
C GLY A 112 17.88 -12.83 -8.59
N LEU A 113 17.62 -13.58 -7.52
CA LEU A 113 17.57 -15.03 -7.50
C LEU A 113 16.15 -15.53 -7.77
N ALA A 114 15.76 -15.57 -9.05
CA ALA A 114 14.41 -15.93 -9.48
C ALA A 114 14.00 -17.38 -9.14
N GLU A 115 14.95 -18.27 -8.82
CA GLU A 115 14.70 -19.66 -8.46
C GLU A 115 13.96 -19.84 -7.13
N ILE A 116 13.88 -18.79 -6.29
CA ILE A 116 13.01 -18.81 -5.10
C ILE A 116 11.51 -18.88 -5.47
N GLY A 117 11.17 -18.52 -6.71
CA GLY A 117 9.81 -18.52 -7.23
C GLY A 117 9.08 -17.20 -7.01
N ILE A 118 7.76 -17.28 -6.89
CA ILE A 118 6.91 -16.11 -6.62
C ILE A 118 6.74 -15.93 -5.10
N PRO A 119 6.43 -14.70 -4.63
CA PRO A 119 6.12 -14.45 -3.23
C PRO A 119 4.73 -15.01 -2.86
N ASP A 120 4.62 -16.33 -2.73
CA ASP A 120 3.37 -17.04 -2.44
C ASP A 120 3.03 -17.11 -0.95
N GLY A 121 4.03 -16.98 -0.08
CA GLY A 121 3.88 -17.17 1.35
C GLY A 121 3.83 -18.64 1.79
N ARG A 122 4.37 -19.57 0.99
CA ARG A 122 4.51 -20.98 1.32
C ARG A 122 6.00 -21.31 1.53
N VAL A 123 6.31 -22.01 2.62
CA VAL A 123 7.70 -22.42 2.91
C VAL A 123 7.87 -23.88 2.53
N GLY A 124 8.31 -24.09 1.29
CA GLY A 124 8.77 -25.38 0.79
C GLY A 124 10.29 -25.51 0.82
N SER A 125 10.81 -26.52 0.12
CA SER A 125 12.26 -26.79 0.03
C SER A 125 13.03 -25.64 -0.64
N GLY A 126 12.45 -24.94 -1.61
CA GLY A 126 13.06 -23.78 -2.26
C GLY A 126 13.31 -22.63 -1.27
N THR A 127 12.25 -22.16 -0.61
CA THR A 127 12.34 -21.10 0.41
C THR A 127 13.29 -21.52 1.55
N HIS A 128 13.17 -22.74 2.07
CA HIS A 128 14.06 -23.22 3.13
C HIS A 128 15.52 -23.31 2.70
N ARG A 129 15.83 -23.65 1.43
CA ARG A 129 17.19 -23.60 0.90
C ARG A 129 17.78 -22.19 0.96
N HIS A 130 17.02 -21.16 0.59
CA HIS A 130 17.49 -19.79 0.71
C HIS A 130 17.60 -19.35 2.17
N MET A 131 16.75 -19.86 3.09
CA MET A 131 16.93 -19.63 4.53
C MET A 131 18.25 -20.20 5.04
N MET A 132 18.58 -21.45 4.66
CA MET A 132 19.85 -22.08 5.01
C MET A 132 21.05 -21.30 4.46
N ARG A 133 20.96 -20.86 3.20
CA ARG A 133 21.99 -20.02 2.57
C ARG A 133 22.18 -18.69 3.32
N TRP A 134 21.09 -18.02 3.70
CA TRP A 134 21.12 -16.78 4.47
C TRP A 134 21.75 -16.98 5.86
N GLU A 135 21.49 -18.12 6.50
CA GLU A 135 22.12 -18.46 7.79
C GLU A 135 23.62 -18.73 7.65
N GLU A 136 24.03 -19.43 6.60
CA GLU A 136 25.43 -19.74 6.30
C GLU A 136 26.25 -18.50 5.92
N GLN A 137 25.65 -17.58 5.16
CA GLN A 137 26.32 -16.36 4.68
C GLN A 137 26.12 -15.16 5.62
N ASP A 138 25.43 -15.36 6.74
CA ASP A 138 25.05 -14.32 7.71
C ASP A 138 24.44 -13.07 7.06
N LEU A 139 23.46 -13.27 6.17
CA LEU A 139 22.81 -12.18 5.43
C LEU A 139 21.75 -11.47 6.29
N TYR A 140 21.49 -10.21 5.99
CA TYR A 140 20.45 -9.39 6.63
C TYR A 140 19.66 -8.59 5.60
N CYS A 141 18.37 -8.37 5.90
CA CYS A 141 17.49 -7.59 5.06
C CYS A 141 17.76 -6.09 5.21
N LYS A 142 17.94 -5.39 4.09
CA LYS A 142 18.07 -3.93 4.02
C LYS A 142 16.74 -3.16 4.06
N TRP A 143 15.61 -3.85 4.19
CA TRP A 143 14.31 -3.19 4.37
C TRP A 143 13.91 -3.02 5.83
N GLY A 144 14.49 -3.87 6.68
CA GLY A 144 14.29 -3.81 8.12
C GLY A 144 15.39 -2.99 8.78
N PRO A 145 15.31 -2.85 10.10
CA PRO A 145 16.41 -2.29 10.84
C PRO A 145 17.71 -3.06 10.61
N ASP A 146 18.76 -2.30 10.32
CA ASP A 146 20.07 -2.70 9.79
C ASP A 146 20.84 -3.59 10.78
N GLN A 147 20.72 -3.33 12.09
CA GLN A 147 21.32 -4.13 13.16
C GLN A 147 20.55 -4.04 14.48
N ARG A 148 20.73 -5.05 15.33
CA ARG A 148 20.33 -5.02 16.74
C ARG A 148 21.35 -4.19 17.51
N GLU A 149 20.97 -3.01 17.99
CA GLU A 149 21.86 -2.10 18.72
C GLU A 149 22.25 -2.65 20.10
N ASP A 150 21.39 -3.44 20.74
CA ASP A 150 21.66 -3.98 22.08
C ASP A 150 20.88 -5.27 22.46
N ASP A 151 21.23 -5.82 23.61
CA ASP A 151 20.60 -7.00 24.22
C ASP A 151 19.10 -6.80 24.53
N ASN A 152 18.61 -5.56 24.53
CA ASN A 152 17.19 -5.22 24.74
C ASN A 152 16.37 -5.26 23.44
N GLY A 153 17.02 -5.43 22.29
CA GLY A 153 16.34 -5.55 21.00
C GLY A 153 16.03 -4.19 20.36
N HIS A 154 16.80 -3.15 20.67
CA HIS A 154 16.77 -1.91 19.89
C HIS A 154 17.36 -2.15 18.51
N PHE A 155 16.87 -1.39 17.54
CA PHE A 155 17.03 -1.65 16.12
C PHE A 155 17.41 -0.33 15.44
N ALA A 156 18.61 -0.24 14.86
CA ALA A 156 19.01 0.90 14.05
C ALA A 156 18.33 0.80 12.68
N TRP A 157 17.55 1.79 12.25
CA TRP A 157 16.95 1.77 10.93
C TRP A 157 17.99 2.00 9.84
N THR A 158 17.75 1.42 8.66
CA THR A 158 18.56 1.63 7.46
C THR A 158 18.81 3.10 7.20
N GLN A 159 20.03 3.42 6.73
CA GLN A 159 20.37 4.77 6.27
C GLN A 159 19.32 5.24 5.26
N THR A 160 18.84 6.47 5.45
CA THR A 160 17.89 7.09 4.53
C THR A 160 18.48 7.18 3.12
N SER A 161 17.66 6.92 2.10
CA SER A 161 18.06 7.14 0.72
C SER A 161 18.05 8.65 0.41
N PRO A 162 18.90 9.13 -0.52
CA PRO A 162 18.87 10.54 -0.93
C PRO A 162 17.50 11.00 -1.43
N GLU A 163 16.75 10.12 -2.10
CA GLU A 163 15.40 10.43 -2.56
C GLU A 163 14.43 10.59 -1.38
N TYR A 164 14.53 9.74 -0.36
CA TYR A 164 13.69 9.84 0.83
C TYR A 164 13.91 11.18 1.56
N ASP A 165 15.16 11.56 1.80
CA ASP A 165 15.51 12.80 2.50
C ASP A 165 14.95 14.02 1.78
N LEU A 166 14.99 13.99 0.44
CA LEU A 166 14.50 15.08 -0.39
C LEU A 166 12.97 15.20 -0.36
N TRP A 167 12.25 14.09 -0.36
CA TRP A 167 10.80 14.11 -0.12
C TRP A 167 10.47 14.68 1.26
N MET A 168 11.20 14.27 2.30
CA MET A 168 11.01 14.77 3.67
C MET A 168 11.36 16.25 3.81
N GLU A 169 12.23 16.79 2.95
CA GLU A 169 12.53 18.23 2.90
C GLU A 169 11.43 19.03 2.18
N VAL A 170 10.92 18.53 1.05
CA VAL A 170 10.02 19.30 0.17
C VAL A 170 8.59 19.35 0.70
N LEU A 171 8.07 18.25 1.24
CA LEU A 171 6.68 18.17 1.67
C LEU A 171 6.30 19.22 2.75
N PRO A 172 7.13 19.47 3.79
CA PRO A 172 6.87 20.55 4.74
C PRO A 172 6.84 21.95 4.09
N LYS A 173 7.72 22.21 3.11
CA LYS A 173 7.75 23.51 2.40
C LYS A 173 6.45 23.75 1.63
N ILE A 174 5.94 22.72 0.96
CA ILE A 174 4.65 22.78 0.24
C ILE A 174 3.50 23.10 1.23
N ARG A 175 3.47 22.42 2.39
CA ARG A 175 2.47 22.72 3.43
C ARG A 175 2.56 24.18 3.89
N ASP A 176 3.77 24.66 4.17
CA ASP A 176 3.97 26.01 4.71
C ASP A 176 3.55 27.09 3.70
N GLN A 177 3.79 26.87 2.41
CA GLN A 177 3.28 27.74 1.33
C GLN A 177 1.76 27.76 1.28
N TYR A 178 1.09 26.61 1.41
CA TYR A 178 -0.37 26.58 1.47
C TYR A 178 -0.90 27.29 2.72
N LEU A 179 -0.24 27.15 3.88
CA LEU A 179 -0.63 27.87 5.09
C LEU A 179 -0.52 29.38 4.92
N GLU A 180 0.58 29.86 4.34
CA GLU A 180 0.78 31.28 4.05
C GLU A 180 -0.30 31.79 3.09
N ALA A 181 -0.51 31.09 1.97
CA ALA A 181 -1.52 31.45 0.97
C ALA A 181 -2.94 31.51 1.57
N LEU A 182 -3.33 30.52 2.36
CA LEU A 182 -4.64 30.46 3.01
C LEU A 182 -4.82 31.58 4.06
N SER A 183 -3.76 31.93 4.80
CA SER A 183 -3.81 32.99 5.81
C SER A 183 -4.00 34.39 5.22
N GLY A 184 -3.58 34.59 3.96
CA GLY A 184 -3.73 35.85 3.23
C GLY A 184 -5.10 36.07 2.60
N LEU A 185 -6.01 35.10 2.65
CA LEU A 185 -7.33 35.19 2.02
C LEU A 185 -8.27 36.11 2.80
N SER A 186 -8.95 37.01 2.10
CA SER A 186 -10.03 37.85 2.64
C SER A 186 -11.44 37.40 2.21
N GLY A 187 -11.54 36.27 1.51
CA GLY A 187 -12.76 35.71 0.94
C GLY A 187 -12.51 34.31 0.36
N PRO A 188 -13.44 33.77 -0.45
CA PRO A 188 -13.22 32.53 -1.17
C PRO A 188 -11.98 32.64 -2.08
N ALA A 189 -11.13 31.62 -2.07
CA ALA A 189 -9.98 31.58 -2.97
C ALA A 189 -10.43 31.48 -4.44
N GLU A 190 -9.73 32.21 -5.32
CA GLU A 190 -9.96 32.11 -6.78
C GLU A 190 -9.24 30.92 -7.40
N GLU A 191 -8.06 30.56 -6.88
CA GLU A 191 -7.37 29.34 -7.29
C GLU A 191 -8.10 28.11 -6.73
N LEU A 192 -8.55 27.21 -7.62
CA LEU A 192 -9.37 26.05 -7.24
C LEU A 192 -8.69 25.13 -6.22
N SER A 193 -7.36 25.02 -6.27
CA SER A 193 -6.57 24.22 -5.32
C SER A 193 -6.68 24.78 -3.90
N LEU A 194 -6.50 26.10 -3.76
CA LEU A 194 -6.63 26.82 -2.50
C LEU A 194 -8.08 26.84 -2.03
N LEU A 195 -9.05 26.90 -2.94
CA LEU A 195 -10.47 26.83 -2.61
C LEU A 195 -10.83 25.46 -1.99
N GLN A 196 -10.32 24.36 -2.57
CA GLN A 196 -10.48 23.03 -1.98
C GLN A 196 -9.89 22.95 -0.57
N LEU A 197 -8.69 23.49 -0.35
CA LEU A 197 -8.02 23.49 0.95
C LEU A 197 -8.70 24.43 1.97
N GLN A 198 -9.28 25.54 1.50
CA GLN A 198 -10.09 26.44 2.32
C GLN A 198 -11.36 25.71 2.81
N GLU A 199 -12.11 25.08 1.90
CA GLU A 199 -13.29 24.27 2.23
C GLU A 199 -12.96 23.13 3.21
N LEU A 200 -11.79 22.48 3.04
CA LEU A 200 -11.28 21.47 3.96
C LEU A 200 -11.02 22.04 5.37
N ASN A 201 -10.40 23.21 5.47
CA ASN A 201 -10.13 23.86 6.76
C ASN A 201 -11.41 24.35 7.45
N ASP A 202 -12.40 24.80 6.68
CA ASP A 202 -13.71 25.30 7.15
C ASP A 202 -14.71 24.17 7.45
N PHE A 203 -14.37 22.93 7.10
CA PHE A 203 -15.17 21.77 7.47
C PHE A 203 -15.14 21.57 9.00
N ASP A 204 -16.34 21.49 9.58
CA ASP A 204 -16.59 21.61 11.03
C ASP A 204 -16.84 20.27 11.72
N LYS A 205 -17.05 19.19 10.95
CA LYS A 205 -17.24 17.84 11.47
C LYS A 205 -15.92 17.07 11.49
N PRO A 206 -15.75 16.11 12.43
CA PRO A 206 -14.62 15.19 12.39
C PRO A 206 -14.52 14.48 11.05
N SER A 207 -13.31 14.39 10.50
CA SER A 207 -13.00 13.66 9.28
C SER A 207 -11.58 13.10 9.34
N ASP A 208 -11.28 12.13 8.48
CA ASP A 208 -9.94 11.61 8.27
C ASP A 208 -9.14 12.42 7.23
N SER A 209 -9.75 13.42 6.57
CA SER A 209 -9.00 14.44 5.83
C SER A 209 -8.50 15.50 6.82
N ARG A 210 -7.21 15.80 6.77
CA ARG A 210 -6.52 16.64 7.73
C ARG A 210 -6.47 18.08 7.22
N LYS A 211 -6.79 19.02 8.11
CA LYS A 211 -6.57 20.45 7.85
C LYS A 211 -5.09 20.69 7.55
N VAL A 212 -4.80 21.72 6.75
CA VAL A 212 -3.42 22.00 6.29
C VAL A 212 -2.46 22.18 7.47
N ALA A 213 -2.92 22.86 8.53
CA ALA A 213 -2.13 23.07 9.74
C ALA A 213 -1.79 21.78 10.50
N ASP A 214 -2.58 20.72 10.29
CA ASP A 214 -2.42 19.44 10.94
C ASP A 214 -1.58 18.47 10.10
N TRP A 215 -1.08 18.85 8.91
CA TRP A 215 -0.29 17.93 8.08
C TRP A 215 1.04 17.55 8.76
N SER A 216 1.30 16.25 8.85
CA SER A 216 2.52 15.65 9.44
C SER A 216 3.41 15.07 8.36
N PHE A 217 4.71 15.27 8.52
CA PHE A 217 5.76 14.62 7.74
C PHE A 217 6.82 14.01 8.69
N ASP A 218 6.38 13.48 9.84
CA ASP A 218 7.28 12.79 10.78
C ASP A 218 7.88 11.56 10.06
N PRO A 219 9.23 11.41 10.00
CA PRO A 219 9.87 10.25 9.40
C PRO A 219 9.48 8.89 10.01
N LYS A 220 8.89 8.90 11.22
CA LYS A 220 8.35 7.70 11.89
C LYS A 220 6.96 7.30 11.41
N ASP A 221 6.24 8.20 10.75
CA ASP A 221 4.96 7.88 10.12
C ASP A 221 5.19 7.10 8.81
N ILE A 222 4.18 6.35 8.38
CA ILE A 222 4.15 5.72 7.05
C ILE A 222 3.50 6.71 6.09
N HIS A 223 4.25 7.22 5.11
CA HIS A 223 3.73 8.18 4.12
C HIS A 223 3.48 7.50 2.79
N LEU A 224 2.29 7.68 2.24
CA LEU A 224 1.96 7.32 0.87
C LEU A 224 1.56 8.59 0.13
N ILE A 225 2.20 8.89 -0.99
CA ILE A 225 1.92 10.07 -1.79
C ILE A 225 1.26 9.62 -3.08
N GLY A 226 0.10 10.17 -3.42
CA GLY A 226 -0.52 10.04 -4.73
C GLY A 226 -0.27 11.30 -5.54
N LEU A 227 0.28 11.15 -6.75
CA LEU A 227 0.43 12.22 -7.72
C LEU A 227 -0.62 12.03 -8.80
N ARG A 228 -1.64 12.88 -8.75
CA ARG A 228 -2.76 12.92 -9.69
C ARG A 228 -2.37 13.69 -10.95
N CYS A 229 -2.63 13.10 -12.09
CA CYS A 229 -2.39 13.66 -13.43
C CYS A 229 -3.72 13.75 -14.21
N ASN A 230 -3.90 14.81 -15.01
CA ASN A 230 -5.00 14.97 -15.98
C ASN A 230 -6.44 14.87 -15.43
N HIS A 231 -6.69 15.30 -14.18
CA HIS A 231 -8.00 15.15 -13.54
C HIS A 231 -9.14 15.99 -14.08
N GLU A 232 -8.78 17.06 -14.78
CA GLU A 232 -9.65 17.97 -15.48
C GLU A 232 -10.09 17.45 -16.85
N VAL A 233 -9.44 16.39 -17.36
CA VAL A 233 -9.79 15.80 -18.65
C VAL A 233 -10.97 14.84 -18.46
N GLY A 234 -12.17 15.29 -18.85
CA GLY A 234 -13.38 14.48 -18.86
C GLY A 234 -13.23 13.24 -19.74
N LEU A 235 -13.12 12.06 -19.13
CA LEU A 235 -12.99 10.78 -19.82
C LEU A 235 -14.05 9.81 -19.33
N SER A 236 -14.76 9.20 -20.29
CA SER A 236 -15.75 8.15 -20.00
C SER A 236 -15.11 6.91 -19.34
N ASN A 237 -13.82 6.69 -19.52
CA ASN A 237 -13.03 5.65 -18.85
C ASN A 237 -11.66 6.19 -18.47
N ARG A 238 -11.40 6.34 -17.16
CA ARG A 238 -10.09 6.81 -16.68
C ARG A 238 -9.08 5.68 -16.63
N GLY A 239 -7.91 5.93 -17.22
CA GLY A 239 -6.79 5.01 -17.20
C GLY A 239 -6.16 4.86 -15.80
N ASN A 240 -5.15 4.01 -15.73
CA ASN A 240 -4.23 3.97 -14.60
C ASN A 240 -3.01 4.82 -14.97
N ASP A 241 -3.10 6.13 -14.81
CA ASP A 241 -2.12 7.13 -15.25
C ASP A 241 -1.56 7.99 -14.12
N ASP A 242 -1.72 7.53 -12.88
CA ASP A 242 -1.18 8.22 -11.69
C ASP A 242 -0.06 7.42 -11.03
N LEU A 243 0.77 8.15 -10.28
CA LEU A 243 1.90 7.61 -9.52
C LEU A 243 1.60 7.59 -8.02
N PHE A 244 2.07 6.53 -7.35
CA PHE A 244 2.07 6.42 -5.90
C PHE A 244 3.49 6.24 -5.38
N ILE A 245 3.86 6.95 -4.32
CA ILE A 245 5.19 6.90 -3.72
C ILE A 245 5.05 6.57 -2.25
N LEU A 246 5.56 5.40 -1.84
CA LEU A 246 5.64 5.02 -0.43
C LEU A 246 6.98 5.48 0.13
N LEU A 247 6.93 6.32 1.17
CA LEU A 247 8.09 6.68 1.99
C LEU A 247 7.97 5.98 3.33
N MET A 248 8.89 5.06 3.61
CA MET A 248 8.84 4.27 4.83
C MET A 248 10.24 3.78 5.19
N ASN A 249 10.63 3.94 6.45
CA ASN A 249 11.92 3.47 6.98
C ASN A 249 13.14 3.98 6.17
N GLY A 250 13.10 5.24 5.74
CA GLY A 250 14.17 5.83 4.94
C GLY A 250 14.23 5.36 3.49
N MET A 251 13.28 4.56 3.02
CA MET A 251 13.23 4.04 1.66
C MET A 251 12.08 4.64 0.86
N VAL A 252 12.22 4.58 -0.46
CA VAL A 252 11.22 5.01 -1.43
C VAL A 252 10.83 3.84 -2.32
N PHE A 253 9.52 3.57 -2.44
CA PHE A 253 8.99 2.63 -3.42
C PHE A 253 7.97 3.34 -4.29
N LYS A 254 7.97 3.07 -5.60
CA LYS A 254 7.04 3.72 -6.55
C LYS A 254 6.09 2.70 -7.17
N PHE A 255 4.82 3.01 -7.19
CA PHE A 255 3.74 2.21 -7.76
C PHE A 255 2.93 3.07 -8.71
N TRP A 256 2.12 2.45 -9.56
CA TRP A 256 1.26 3.15 -10.49
C TRP A 256 -0.17 2.64 -10.40
N GLY A 257 -1.11 3.48 -10.82
CA GLY A 257 -2.53 3.18 -10.72
C GLY A 257 -3.37 4.42 -11.05
N SER A 258 -4.41 4.69 -10.28
CA SER A 258 -5.29 5.85 -10.48
C SER A 258 -5.78 6.40 -9.13
N THR A 259 -5.89 7.71 -9.02
CA THR A 259 -6.29 8.51 -7.83
C THR A 259 -7.70 9.11 -7.98
N ASP A 260 -8.39 8.73 -9.04
CA ASP A 260 -9.74 9.11 -9.43
C ASP A 260 -10.25 8.17 -10.55
N PRO A 261 -10.11 6.86 -10.37
CA PRO A 261 -10.58 5.87 -11.31
C PRO A 261 -12.06 6.01 -11.60
N LYS A 262 -12.40 5.86 -12.88
CA LYS A 262 -13.76 5.98 -13.37
C LYS A 262 -14.06 4.91 -14.42
N PRO A 263 -14.80 3.83 -14.06
CA PRO A 263 -15.36 2.95 -15.08
C PRO A 263 -16.52 3.62 -15.82
N ALA A 264 -16.74 3.24 -17.08
CA ALA A 264 -17.83 3.78 -17.93
C ALA A 264 -19.26 3.54 -17.42
N SER A 265 -19.43 2.73 -16.37
CA SER A 265 -20.72 2.40 -15.74
C SER A 265 -20.89 3.05 -14.35
N SER A 266 -20.06 4.04 -14.04
CA SER A 266 -20.11 4.75 -12.77
C SER A 266 -21.45 5.48 -12.58
N LYS A 267 -21.82 5.64 -11.31
CA LYS A 267 -23.07 6.30 -10.92
C LYS A 267 -22.87 7.81 -10.99
N ALA A 268 -23.95 8.57 -11.22
CA ALA A 268 -23.94 10.02 -11.05
C ALA A 268 -23.39 10.43 -9.67
N ASN A 269 -22.81 11.65 -9.58
CA ASN A 269 -22.24 12.20 -8.34
C ASN A 269 -21.02 11.44 -7.84
N GLU A 270 -20.12 11.20 -8.78
CA GLU A 270 -18.86 10.52 -8.55
C GLU A 270 -18.02 11.27 -7.52
N PRO A 271 -17.48 10.59 -6.51
CA PRO A 271 -16.66 11.24 -5.50
C PRO A 271 -15.22 11.42 -6.00
N TYR A 272 -14.69 12.63 -5.82
CA TYR A 272 -13.28 12.95 -5.99
C TYR A 272 -12.69 13.27 -4.63
N LEU A 273 -11.71 12.48 -4.19
CA LEU A 273 -10.99 12.78 -2.96
C LEU A 273 -10.37 14.18 -3.03
N VAL A 274 -10.61 14.98 -1.99
CA VAL A 274 -10.02 16.32 -1.87
C VAL A 274 -8.49 16.22 -1.86
N GLU A 275 -7.82 17.17 -2.51
CA GLU A 275 -6.37 17.29 -2.41
C GLU A 275 -5.94 17.57 -0.96
N GLY A 276 -4.76 17.08 -0.57
CA GLY A 276 -4.21 17.25 0.77
C GLY A 276 -3.88 15.94 1.47
N GLN A 277 -3.82 15.98 2.81
CA GLN A 277 -3.39 14.84 3.62
C GLN A 277 -4.57 14.14 4.31
N HIS A 278 -4.55 12.81 4.33
CA HIS A 278 -5.60 11.96 4.85
C HIS A 278 -5.02 10.83 5.72
N LYS A 279 -5.83 10.32 6.65
CA LYS A 279 -5.46 9.18 7.49
C LYS A 279 -6.18 7.91 7.06
N TYR A 280 -5.41 6.87 6.77
CA TYR A 280 -5.90 5.56 6.38
C TYR A 280 -5.38 4.46 7.32
N ARG A 281 -6.02 3.29 7.34
CA ARG A 281 -5.48 2.07 7.97
C ARG A 281 -5.61 0.87 7.06
N LEU A 282 -4.68 -0.06 7.15
CA LEU A 282 -4.78 -1.32 6.43
C LEU A 282 -5.80 -2.24 7.12
N SER A 283 -6.88 -2.57 6.42
CA SER A 283 -7.97 -3.40 6.95
C SER A 283 -8.73 -4.12 5.82
N TRP A 284 -9.64 -5.01 6.17
CA TRP A 284 -10.44 -5.75 5.20
C TRP A 284 -11.44 -4.87 4.42
N HIS A 285 -11.43 -5.06 3.10
CA HIS A 285 -12.30 -4.40 2.13
C HIS A 285 -13.27 -5.41 1.47
N LYS A 286 -14.32 -4.90 0.82
CA LYS A 286 -15.43 -5.67 0.22
C LYS A 286 -16.01 -6.77 1.13
N VAL A 287 -16.08 -6.53 2.43
CA VAL A 287 -16.45 -7.54 3.44
C VAL A 287 -17.86 -8.16 3.27
N THR A 288 -18.72 -7.54 2.47
CA THR A 288 -20.04 -8.04 2.11
C THR A 288 -20.06 -8.96 0.88
N ALA A 289 -18.93 -9.08 0.16
CA ALA A 289 -18.77 -9.93 -1.01
C ALA A 289 -17.63 -10.92 -0.77
N ALA A 290 -17.96 -12.11 -0.26
CA ALA A 290 -17.01 -13.10 0.23
C ALA A 290 -15.90 -13.51 -0.78
N ASN A 291 -16.19 -13.47 -2.09
CA ASN A 291 -15.24 -13.75 -3.16
C ASN A 291 -14.35 -12.55 -3.56
N LYS A 292 -14.50 -11.39 -2.91
CA LYS A 292 -13.76 -10.15 -3.19
C LYS A 292 -13.09 -9.56 -1.95
N VAL A 293 -13.01 -10.29 -0.84
CA VAL A 293 -12.41 -9.81 0.41
C VAL A 293 -10.89 -9.88 0.35
N TYR A 294 -10.23 -8.73 0.52
CA TYR A 294 -8.77 -8.58 0.65
C TYR A 294 -8.45 -7.33 1.49
N LYS A 295 -7.18 -7.09 1.80
CA LYS A 295 -6.74 -5.91 2.56
C LYS A 295 -6.67 -4.66 1.67
N ALA A 296 -7.23 -3.56 2.14
CA ALA A 296 -7.10 -2.23 1.56
C ALA A 296 -6.75 -1.21 2.62
N LEU A 297 -6.22 -0.06 2.21
CA LEU A 297 -6.19 1.11 3.05
C LEU A 297 -7.61 1.71 3.04
N VAL A 298 -8.28 1.64 4.18
CA VAL A 298 -9.62 2.21 4.39
C VAL A 298 -9.51 3.49 5.23
N PRO A 299 -10.44 4.46 5.11
CA PRO A 299 -10.44 5.65 5.96
C PRO A 299 -10.31 5.27 7.44
N TYR A 300 -9.52 6.03 8.20
CA TYR A 300 -9.13 5.66 9.55
C TYR A 300 -10.34 5.52 10.48
N GLN A 301 -11.10 6.58 10.77
CA GLN A 301 -12.20 6.53 11.74
C GLN A 301 -13.49 7.15 11.22
N HIS A 302 -13.42 8.34 10.63
CA HIS A 302 -14.59 9.17 10.36
C HIS A 302 -15.00 9.18 8.88
N GLY A 303 -14.12 8.75 7.97
CA GLY A 303 -14.27 8.94 6.53
C GLY A 303 -13.48 10.14 6.03
N VAL A 304 -13.19 10.16 4.73
CA VAL A 304 -12.46 11.23 4.05
C VAL A 304 -13.43 12.20 3.37
N LEU A 305 -12.97 13.42 3.10
CA LEU A 305 -13.77 14.42 2.40
C LEU A 305 -13.64 14.29 0.88
N VAL A 306 -14.75 14.41 0.18
CA VAL A 306 -14.83 14.32 -1.28
C VAL A 306 -15.62 15.47 -1.87
N PHE A 307 -15.18 15.96 -3.02
CA PHE A 307 -16.03 16.69 -3.95
C PHE A 307 -16.84 15.69 -4.79
N ARG A 308 -17.89 16.16 -5.44
CA ARG A 308 -18.81 15.31 -6.20
C ARG A 308 -19.03 15.92 -7.57
N ASP A 309 -19.03 15.08 -8.59
CA ASP A 309 -19.46 15.47 -9.94
C ASP A 309 -20.98 15.72 -9.96
N TRP A 310 -21.37 16.97 -9.81
CA TRP A 310 -22.78 17.36 -9.75
C TRP A 310 -23.35 17.71 -11.13
N ASN A 311 -22.50 18.00 -12.12
CA ASN A 311 -22.93 18.38 -13.47
C ASN A 311 -22.93 17.17 -14.44
N GLY A 312 -22.39 16.03 -14.03
CA GLY A 312 -22.33 14.78 -14.80
C GLY A 312 -21.34 14.84 -15.97
N ASP A 313 -20.30 15.68 -15.87
CA ASP A 313 -19.30 15.86 -16.93
C ASP A 313 -18.12 14.89 -16.85
N ASP A 314 -18.15 13.99 -15.87
CA ASP A 314 -17.14 12.97 -15.66
C ASP A 314 -15.74 13.52 -15.31
N ALA A 315 -15.69 14.72 -14.71
CA ALA A 315 -14.47 15.36 -14.23
C ALA A 315 -14.66 15.99 -12.84
N LEU A 316 -13.56 16.41 -12.21
CA LEU A 316 -13.63 17.35 -11.08
C LEU A 316 -13.58 18.78 -11.64
N SER A 317 -14.73 19.30 -12.03
CA SER A 317 -14.82 20.62 -12.66
C SER A 317 -14.79 21.77 -11.63
N GLU A 318 -14.54 22.99 -12.13
CA GLU A 318 -14.70 24.21 -11.33
C GLU A 318 -16.11 24.34 -10.73
N ASP A 319 -17.13 23.98 -11.50
CA ASP A 319 -18.52 24.01 -11.05
C ASP A 319 -18.77 23.06 -9.87
N ASP A 320 -18.01 21.99 -9.75
CA ASP A 320 -18.14 21.02 -8.65
C ASP A 320 -17.41 21.48 -7.40
N ILE A 321 -16.20 22.02 -7.57
CA ILE A 321 -15.41 22.59 -6.46
C ILE A 321 -16.17 23.76 -5.84
N ARG A 322 -16.74 24.67 -6.65
CA ARG A 322 -17.47 25.85 -6.17
C ARG A 322 -18.79 25.52 -5.45
N LYS A 323 -19.35 24.31 -5.63
CA LYS A 323 -20.49 23.87 -4.81
C LYS A 323 -20.08 23.61 -3.36
N GLY A 324 -18.84 23.24 -3.10
CA GLY A 324 -18.28 23.06 -1.76
C GLY A 324 -18.58 21.70 -1.12
N LEU A 325 -17.88 21.40 -0.02
CA LEU A 325 -17.89 20.07 0.62
C LEU A 325 -19.20 19.75 1.38
N LYS A 326 -19.98 20.77 1.71
CA LYS A 326 -21.25 20.65 2.44
C LYS A 326 -22.47 20.56 1.51
N PHE A 327 -22.30 20.73 0.20
CA PHE A 327 -23.41 20.72 -0.75
C PHE A 327 -23.96 19.30 -0.94
N ASN A 328 -25.23 19.13 -0.59
CA ASN A 328 -26.00 17.91 -0.83
C ASN A 328 -27.49 18.28 -0.95
N PRO A 329 -27.95 18.72 -2.12
CA PRO A 329 -29.31 19.22 -2.31
C PRO A 329 -30.36 18.12 -2.18
N THR A 330 -29.96 16.85 -2.33
CA THR A 330 -30.86 15.69 -2.26
C THR A 330 -31.07 15.19 -0.82
N GLY A 331 -30.20 15.57 0.12
CA GLY A 331 -30.21 15.05 1.49
C GLY A 331 -29.85 13.56 1.61
N ILE A 332 -29.38 12.91 0.53
CA ILE A 332 -29.00 11.49 0.54
C ILE A 332 -27.73 11.33 1.40
N ALA A 333 -27.80 10.46 2.41
CA ALA A 333 -26.73 10.31 3.39
C ALA A 333 -25.41 9.84 2.76
N GLU A 334 -25.46 8.92 1.79
CA GLU A 334 -24.30 8.35 1.09
C GLU A 334 -23.55 9.37 0.21
N LEU A 335 -24.21 10.48 -0.12
CA LEU A 335 -23.60 11.59 -0.87
C LEU A 335 -22.93 12.62 0.05
N SER A 336 -23.21 12.56 1.36
CA SER A 336 -22.69 13.52 2.33
C SER A 336 -21.24 13.24 2.71
N ASN A 337 -20.55 14.30 3.18
CA ASN A 337 -19.26 14.19 3.84
C ASN A 337 -19.42 14.04 5.38
N PRO A 338 -18.48 13.33 6.06
CA PRO A 338 -17.36 12.57 5.47
C PRO A 338 -17.78 11.24 4.82
N ASN A 339 -17.01 10.80 3.83
CA ASN A 339 -17.23 9.57 3.06
C ASN A 339 -16.35 8.42 3.57
N SER A 340 -16.98 7.32 4.00
CA SER A 340 -16.29 6.14 4.56
C SER A 340 -15.95 5.05 3.53
N THR A 341 -16.24 5.29 2.25
CA THR A 341 -16.16 4.28 1.17
C THR A 341 -14.99 4.48 0.22
N ILE A 342 -14.28 5.61 0.31
CA ILE A 342 -13.12 5.92 -0.53
C ILE A 342 -11.87 5.26 0.04
N ASN A 343 -11.45 4.15 -0.55
CA ASN A 343 -10.31 3.34 -0.10
C ASN A 343 -9.13 3.48 -1.06
N ILE A 344 -7.93 3.07 -0.65
CA ILE A 344 -6.78 2.85 -1.56
C ILE A 344 -6.58 1.33 -1.67
N HIS A 345 -6.77 0.78 -2.87
CA HIS A 345 -6.89 -0.67 -3.05
C HIS A 345 -6.35 -1.18 -4.39
N TRP A 346 -6.60 -2.44 -4.72
CA TRP A 346 -5.99 -3.15 -5.83
C TRP A 346 -6.85 -3.08 -7.10
N THR A 347 -6.27 -2.71 -8.24
CA THR A 347 -6.97 -2.72 -9.56
C THR A 347 -6.48 -3.82 -10.48
N SER A 348 -6.38 -5.05 -9.98
CA SER A 348 -5.90 -6.18 -10.77
C SER A 348 -4.47 -5.97 -11.28
N ASP A 349 -4.17 -6.40 -12.51
CA ASP A 349 -2.90 -6.20 -13.19
C ASP A 349 -2.79 -4.81 -13.85
N GLY A 350 -3.70 -3.89 -13.55
CA GLY A 350 -3.66 -2.51 -14.04
C GLY A 350 -4.12 -2.32 -15.50
N ARG A 351 -4.59 -3.36 -16.20
CA ARG A 351 -5.13 -3.23 -17.58
C ARG A 351 -6.52 -2.62 -17.66
N SER A 352 -7.19 -2.50 -16.52
CA SER A 352 -8.56 -2.03 -16.45
C SER A 352 -8.79 -1.31 -15.12
N ASN A 353 -9.84 -0.50 -15.10
CA ASN A 353 -10.18 0.35 -13.98
C ASN A 353 -11.66 0.21 -13.62
N TRP A 354 -11.98 -0.10 -12.37
CA TRP A 354 -13.32 -0.57 -11.97
C TRP A 354 -13.89 0.09 -10.71
N SER A 355 -13.24 1.12 -10.16
CA SER A 355 -13.55 1.57 -8.81
C SER A 355 -13.79 3.07 -8.67
N ALA A 356 -14.93 3.56 -9.19
CA ALA A 356 -15.37 4.96 -9.06
C ALA A 356 -14.94 5.65 -7.75
N GLY A 357 -14.02 6.63 -7.87
CA GLY A 357 -13.59 7.54 -6.82
C GLY A 357 -12.70 6.98 -5.69
N CYS A 358 -12.42 5.67 -5.65
CA CYS A 358 -11.40 5.10 -4.74
C CYS A 358 -10.01 5.25 -5.34
N GLN A 359 -8.93 5.14 -4.59
CA GLN A 359 -7.59 5.14 -5.19
C GLN A 359 -7.19 3.70 -5.46
N VAL A 360 -6.50 3.45 -6.56
CA VAL A 360 -6.13 2.10 -6.95
C VAL A 360 -4.68 2.00 -7.34
N ILE A 361 -4.05 0.88 -6.98
CA ILE A 361 -2.67 0.53 -7.29
C ILE A 361 -2.67 -0.77 -8.11
N SER A 362 -1.92 -0.76 -9.20
CA SER A 362 -1.72 -1.91 -10.09
C SER A 362 -0.86 -2.98 -9.43
N GLY A 363 -1.20 -4.24 -9.66
CA GLY A 363 -0.39 -5.38 -9.25
C GLY A 363 0.77 -5.69 -10.20
N ARG A 364 0.83 -5.07 -11.38
CA ARG A 364 1.70 -5.55 -12.47
C ARG A 364 3.19 -5.25 -12.28
N SER A 365 3.54 -4.16 -11.62
CA SER A 365 4.93 -3.75 -11.43
C SER A 365 5.06 -2.65 -10.37
N TYR A 366 6.29 -2.46 -9.88
CA TYR A 366 6.67 -1.35 -9.03
C TYR A 366 8.16 -1.05 -9.22
N VAL A 367 8.63 0.11 -8.74
CA VAL A 367 10.06 0.42 -8.62
C VAL A 367 10.45 0.23 -7.16
N ASN A 368 11.47 -0.58 -6.92
CA ASN A 368 11.96 -0.85 -5.57
C ASN A 368 12.85 0.29 -5.03
N GLN A 369 13.34 0.14 -3.80
CA GLN A 369 14.18 1.12 -3.12
C GLN A 369 15.54 1.38 -3.77
N ASP A 370 16.01 0.47 -4.62
CA ASP A 370 17.28 0.63 -5.36
C ASP A 370 17.06 1.31 -6.72
N GLY A 371 15.84 1.76 -7.01
CA GLY A 371 15.49 2.31 -8.32
C GLY A 371 15.45 1.22 -9.41
N LYS A 372 15.06 -0.01 -9.08
CA LYS A 372 14.92 -1.10 -10.05
C LYS A 372 13.45 -1.36 -10.36
N LEU A 373 13.11 -1.43 -11.65
CA LEU A 373 11.79 -1.87 -12.10
C LEU A 373 11.60 -3.36 -11.81
N ILE A 374 10.55 -3.68 -11.06
CA ILE A 374 10.18 -5.05 -10.70
C ILE A 374 8.93 -5.46 -11.49
N ASP A 375 9.11 -6.43 -12.38
CA ASP A 375 8.00 -7.05 -13.10
C ASP A 375 7.32 -8.13 -12.23
N CYS A 376 6.01 -7.98 -12.05
CA CYS A 376 5.13 -8.94 -11.38
C CYS A 376 4.10 -9.54 -12.36
N SER A 377 4.13 -9.19 -13.64
CA SER A 377 3.10 -9.52 -14.63
C SER A 377 2.81 -11.02 -14.78
N LYS A 378 3.81 -11.87 -14.54
CA LYS A 378 3.69 -13.34 -14.62
C LYS A 378 2.86 -13.97 -13.51
N PHE A 379 2.66 -13.26 -12.39
CA PHE A 379 1.93 -13.78 -11.22
C PHE A 379 0.96 -12.74 -10.61
N SER A 380 0.85 -11.55 -11.20
CA SER A 380 -0.21 -10.60 -10.86
C SER A 380 -1.54 -11.09 -11.45
N ALA A 381 -2.51 -11.35 -10.58
CA ALA A 381 -3.86 -11.68 -11.01
C ALA A 381 -4.50 -10.50 -11.76
N GLY A 382 -5.14 -10.79 -12.89
CA GLY A 382 -6.01 -9.87 -13.63
C GLY A 382 -7.43 -9.79 -13.07
N SER A 383 -7.82 -10.69 -12.17
CA SER A 383 -9.13 -10.66 -11.50
C SER A 383 -9.15 -11.42 -10.17
N TYR A 384 -10.22 -11.22 -9.40
CA TYR A 384 -10.47 -11.95 -8.15
C TYR A 384 -10.45 -13.47 -8.31
N SER A 385 -10.99 -14.00 -9.41
CA SER A 385 -11.09 -15.45 -9.63
C SER A 385 -9.76 -16.10 -9.99
N GLN A 386 -8.75 -15.31 -10.36
CA GLN A 386 -7.40 -15.81 -10.65
C GLN A 386 -6.53 -15.92 -9.39
N LEU A 387 -6.92 -15.30 -8.28
CA LEU A 387 -6.17 -15.38 -7.02
C LEU A 387 -6.10 -16.83 -6.54
N SER A 388 -4.88 -17.30 -6.29
CA SER A 388 -4.63 -18.66 -5.82
C SER A 388 -4.84 -18.77 -4.31
N ASN A 389 -5.30 -19.94 -3.87
CA ASN A 389 -5.39 -20.27 -2.44
C ASN A 389 -4.00 -20.44 -1.86
N VAL A 390 -3.66 -19.67 -0.82
CA VAL A 390 -2.32 -19.74 -0.18
C VAL A 390 -2.11 -21.04 0.58
N SER A 391 -3.20 -21.64 1.06
CA SER A 391 -3.15 -22.87 1.86
C SER A 391 -2.96 -24.14 1.02
N THR A 392 -3.13 -24.09 -0.30
CA THR A 392 -3.00 -25.27 -1.18
C THR A 392 -1.81 -25.21 -2.14
N PRO A 393 -1.23 -26.35 -2.56
CA PRO A 393 -0.20 -26.38 -3.60
C PRO A 393 -0.68 -25.71 -4.91
N GLY A 394 0.27 -25.25 -5.74
CA GLY A 394 -0.04 -24.68 -7.06
C GLY A 394 -0.37 -23.18 -7.05
N VAL A 395 0.13 -22.42 -6.06
CA VAL A 395 0.01 -20.95 -6.06
C VAL A 395 0.72 -20.40 -7.29
N SER A 396 -0.05 -19.75 -8.16
CA SER A 396 0.44 -19.19 -9.42
C SER A 396 0.20 -17.69 -9.53
N HIS A 397 -0.80 -17.17 -8.82
CA HIS A 397 -1.15 -15.76 -8.87
C HIS A 397 -1.50 -15.20 -7.49
N ASN A 398 -0.99 -13.99 -7.21
CA ASN A 398 -1.36 -13.13 -6.10
C ASN A 398 -1.68 -11.72 -6.66
N ARG A 399 -1.71 -10.67 -5.83
CA ARG A 399 -1.96 -9.29 -6.28
C ARG A 399 -0.71 -8.54 -6.76
N GLY A 400 0.39 -9.26 -7.02
CA GLY A 400 1.66 -8.73 -7.50
C GLY A 400 2.22 -7.61 -6.61
N ALA A 401 2.56 -6.47 -7.21
CA ALA A 401 3.05 -5.27 -6.54
C ALA A 401 2.15 -4.80 -5.39
N TYR A 402 0.84 -5.01 -5.50
CA TYR A 402 -0.09 -4.67 -4.42
C TYR A 402 0.06 -5.58 -3.19
N THR A 403 0.42 -6.85 -3.40
CA THR A 403 0.78 -7.76 -2.29
C THR A 403 1.98 -7.20 -1.55
N PHE A 404 3.03 -6.78 -2.28
CA PHE A 404 4.24 -6.21 -1.71
C PHE A 404 3.94 -4.99 -0.82
N ILE A 405 3.28 -3.93 -1.35
CA ILE A 405 2.99 -2.74 -0.54
C ILE A 405 2.16 -3.07 0.70
N SER A 406 1.17 -3.96 0.57
CA SER A 406 0.29 -4.31 1.68
C SER A 406 1.01 -5.12 2.77
N ASP A 407 1.89 -6.02 2.38
CA ASP A 407 2.69 -6.83 3.30
C ASP A 407 3.79 -5.98 3.93
N PHE A 408 4.42 -5.09 3.16
CA PHE A 408 5.46 -4.18 3.63
C PHE A 408 4.93 -3.23 4.70
N VAL A 409 3.83 -2.51 4.42
CA VAL A 409 3.15 -1.64 5.39
C VAL A 409 2.75 -2.44 6.63
N PHE A 410 2.26 -3.67 6.47
CA PHE A 410 1.81 -4.49 7.60
C PHE A 410 2.94 -5.04 8.47
N ALA A 411 4.04 -5.50 7.86
CA ALA A 411 5.14 -6.17 8.56
C ALA A 411 6.21 -5.18 9.08
N TYR A 412 6.33 -4.00 8.48
CA TYR A 412 7.33 -3.01 8.85
C TYR A 412 6.77 -1.78 9.56
N ALA A 413 5.45 -1.71 9.79
CA ALA A 413 4.86 -0.61 10.55
C ALA A 413 5.55 -0.46 11.92
N PRO A 414 5.98 0.75 12.30
CA PRO A 414 6.57 0.98 13.61
C PRO A 414 5.61 0.63 14.75
N PRO A 415 6.11 0.20 15.92
CA PRO A 415 5.26 -0.12 17.06
C PRO A 415 4.31 1.05 17.42
N GLY A 416 3.01 0.76 17.48
CA GLY A 416 1.97 1.76 17.78
C GLY A 416 1.45 2.54 16.57
N ILE A 417 2.04 2.37 15.38
CA ILE A 417 1.55 2.97 14.14
C ILE A 417 0.66 1.95 13.42
N ASP A 418 -0.64 2.21 13.40
CA ASP A 418 -1.64 1.39 12.69
C ASP A 418 -2.29 2.13 11.51
N TYR A 419 -1.65 3.23 11.09
CA TYR A 419 -2.15 4.12 10.05
C TYR A 419 -1.10 4.43 8.98
N VAL A 420 -1.59 4.87 7.83
CA VAL A 420 -0.83 5.47 6.74
C VAL A 420 -1.31 6.90 6.56
N VAL A 421 -0.37 7.82 6.49
CA VAL A 421 -0.59 9.21 6.12
C VAL A 421 -0.56 9.29 4.60
N TYR A 422 -1.72 9.47 3.98
CA TYR A 422 -1.85 9.57 2.54
C TYR A 422 -1.90 11.04 2.11
N THR A 423 -0.92 11.51 1.35
CA THR A 423 -0.94 12.86 0.75
C THR A 423 -1.30 12.75 -0.73
N LEU A 424 -2.42 13.34 -1.12
CA LEU A 424 -2.82 13.49 -2.51
C LEU A 424 -2.42 14.88 -3.00
N GLY A 425 -1.53 14.94 -3.99
CA GLY A 425 -1.12 16.15 -4.67
C GLY A 425 -1.26 16.03 -6.19
N ARG A 426 -0.78 17.06 -6.90
CA ARG A 426 -0.77 17.14 -8.37
C ARG A 426 0.65 17.31 -8.87
N ASP A 427 0.92 16.74 -10.04
CA ASP A 427 2.20 16.88 -10.75
C ASP A 427 2.52 18.35 -11.06
N GLU A 428 1.56 19.13 -11.59
CA GLU A 428 1.75 20.55 -11.91
C GLU A 428 2.18 21.40 -10.69
N HIS A 429 1.69 21.03 -9.51
CA HIS A 429 2.03 21.71 -8.26
C HIS A 429 3.40 21.27 -7.76
N LEU A 430 3.74 20.00 -7.94
CA LEU A 430 5.09 19.53 -7.68
C LEU A 430 6.10 20.20 -8.62
N GLU A 431 5.79 20.39 -9.91
CA GLU A 431 6.70 21.04 -10.85
C GLU A 431 6.92 22.53 -10.56
N LYS A 432 5.90 23.23 -10.05
CA LYS A 432 6.02 24.65 -9.67
C LYS A 432 6.72 24.85 -8.32
N LEU A 433 6.64 23.88 -7.42
CA LEU A 433 7.05 24.03 -6.00
C LEU A 433 8.24 23.14 -5.60
N ALA A 434 8.56 22.11 -6.37
CA ALA A 434 9.70 21.24 -6.11
C ALA A 434 11.00 21.97 -6.40
N ASP A 435 11.96 21.80 -5.49
CA ASP A 435 13.35 22.16 -5.72
C ASP A 435 13.83 21.56 -7.07
N PRO A 436 14.51 22.33 -7.94
CA PRO A 436 15.22 21.78 -9.09
C PRO A 436 16.10 20.55 -8.75
N ASN A 437 16.59 20.43 -7.51
CA ASN A 437 17.29 19.24 -7.00
C ASN A 437 16.38 18.01 -6.82
N LEU A 438 15.11 18.19 -6.42
CA LEU A 438 14.10 17.11 -6.39
C LEU A 438 13.75 16.67 -7.80
N LEU A 439 13.47 17.60 -8.70
CA LEU A 439 13.19 17.26 -10.09
C LEU A 439 14.38 16.57 -10.76
N SER A 440 15.62 17.04 -10.52
CA SER A 440 16.83 16.41 -11.07
C SER A 440 17.18 15.07 -10.41
N THR A 441 16.94 14.88 -9.11
CA THR A 441 17.16 13.59 -8.43
C THR A 441 16.10 12.56 -8.81
N LEU A 442 14.82 12.97 -8.86
CA LEU A 442 13.73 12.18 -9.42
C LEU A 442 13.96 11.85 -10.88
N ALA A 443 14.80 12.61 -11.59
CA ALA A 443 15.18 12.33 -12.96
C ALA A 443 16.50 11.54 -13.09
N ASN A 444 17.35 11.42 -12.06
CA ASN A 444 18.70 10.84 -12.19
C ASN A 444 18.94 9.53 -11.41
N GLN A 445 17.96 8.94 -10.73
CA GLN A 445 18.16 7.63 -10.08
C GLN A 445 17.77 6.46 -11.00
N ASN A 446 18.79 5.75 -11.51
CA ASN A 446 18.92 4.39 -12.10
C ASN A 446 17.78 3.72 -12.91
N VAL A 447 16.50 4.08 -12.77
CA VAL A 447 15.48 3.83 -13.81
C VAL A 447 15.60 4.89 -14.92
N LEU A 448 16.12 6.08 -14.61
CA LEU A 448 16.07 7.22 -15.54
C LEU A 448 17.36 7.55 -16.27
N GLU A 449 18.49 6.89 -16.01
CA GLU A 449 19.67 7.06 -16.87
C GLU A 449 19.35 6.70 -18.34
N HIS A 450 18.31 5.87 -18.58
CA HIS A 450 17.81 5.56 -19.93
C HIS A 450 16.68 6.48 -20.42
N LEU A 451 16.03 7.27 -19.55
CA LEU A 451 14.94 8.18 -19.94
C LEU A 451 15.42 9.59 -20.27
N ILE A 452 16.52 10.06 -19.67
CA ILE A 452 17.07 11.39 -19.95
C ILE A 452 17.83 11.45 -21.29
N ALA A 453 18.29 10.31 -21.81
CA ALA A 453 19.05 10.28 -23.06
C ALA A 453 18.26 10.81 -24.28
N GLU A 454 16.92 10.95 -24.19
CA GLU A 454 16.08 11.37 -25.32
C GLU A 454 15.18 12.59 -25.08
N ASN A 455 15.26 13.33 -23.98
CA ASN A 455 14.54 14.61 -23.86
C ASN A 455 15.27 15.65 -23.01
N GLU A 456 15.68 16.76 -23.66
CA GLU A 456 16.38 17.91 -23.07
C GLU A 456 15.51 18.79 -22.13
N THR A 457 14.31 18.36 -21.73
CA THR A 457 13.51 19.12 -20.76
C THR A 457 12.79 18.15 -19.80
N GLY A 458 13.02 18.30 -18.50
CA GLY A 458 12.43 17.46 -17.43
C GLY A 458 10.91 17.60 -17.24
N GLN A 459 10.15 17.92 -18.30
CA GLN A 459 8.73 18.27 -18.26
C GLN A 459 7.77 17.06 -18.37
N ASP A 460 8.23 15.81 -18.37
CA ASP A 460 7.30 14.66 -18.47
C ASP A 460 7.81 13.34 -17.85
N TRP A 461 8.63 13.42 -16.80
CA TRP A 461 9.25 12.24 -16.17
C TRP A 461 8.22 11.25 -15.59
N VAL A 462 7.09 11.75 -15.06
CA VAL A 462 6.00 10.90 -14.55
C VAL A 462 5.41 10.07 -15.68
N LYS A 463 5.08 10.68 -16.82
CA LYS A 463 4.51 9.98 -17.97
C LYS A 463 5.47 8.93 -18.53
N ASN A 464 6.76 9.27 -18.62
CA ASN A 464 7.81 8.35 -19.06
C ASN A 464 7.95 7.14 -18.12
N LEU A 465 8.02 7.39 -16.81
CA LEU A 465 8.08 6.33 -15.81
C LEU A 465 6.85 5.42 -15.87
N LEU A 466 5.66 6.00 -15.98
CA LEU A 466 4.40 5.25 -16.10
C LEU A 466 4.38 4.37 -17.34
N SER A 467 4.89 4.84 -18.48
CA SER A 467 5.00 4.05 -19.72
C SER A 467 5.82 2.77 -19.49
N ILE A 468 6.99 2.90 -18.88
CA ILE A 468 7.89 1.78 -18.54
C ILE A 468 7.22 0.82 -17.55
N MET A 469 6.59 1.36 -16.49
CA MET A 469 5.95 0.53 -15.47
C MET A 469 4.76 -0.25 -16.04
N LYS A 470 4.00 0.33 -16.97
CA LYS A 470 2.87 -0.34 -17.64
C LYS A 470 3.31 -1.51 -18.50
N ASP A 471 4.46 -1.39 -19.15
CA ASP A 471 4.99 -2.43 -20.03
C ASP A 471 6.44 -2.81 -19.70
N PRO A 472 6.68 -3.53 -18.60
CA PRO A 472 8.03 -3.87 -18.16
C PRO A 472 8.77 -4.80 -19.15
N GLY A 473 8.06 -5.44 -20.09
CA GLY A 473 8.67 -6.28 -21.12
C GLY A 473 9.35 -5.49 -22.25
N ASN A 474 9.03 -4.20 -22.38
CA ASN A 474 9.60 -3.29 -23.38
C ASN A 474 10.72 -2.39 -22.81
N ALA A 475 11.04 -2.52 -21.53
CA ALA A 475 12.19 -1.83 -20.95
C ALA A 475 13.46 -2.43 -21.58
N VAL A 476 14.20 -1.63 -22.35
CA VAL A 476 15.53 -2.01 -22.84
C VAL A 476 16.43 -2.19 -21.62
N VAL A 477 16.99 -3.39 -21.46
CA VAL A 477 17.84 -3.81 -20.35
C VAL A 477 19.18 -3.10 -20.37
#